data_AF-A0AAD7BHS1-F1
#
_entry.id   AF-A0AAD7BHS1-F1
#
_cell.length_a   1.000
_cell.length_b   1.000
_cell.length_c   1.000
_cell.angle_alpha   90.00
_cell.angle_beta   90.00
_cell.angle_gamma   90.00
#
_symmetry.space_group_name_H-M   'P 1'
#
loop_
_entity.id
_entity.type
_entity.pdbx_description
1 polymer ?
#
loop_
_entity_poly.entity_id
_entity_poly.type
_entity_poly.pdbx_seq_one_letter_code
_entity_poly.pdbx_strand_id
1 'polypeptide(L)'
;MRGVSLPTHEYSRVAEAYVQSFSLPMAARDPGLLAEARNLTMSTRAYTRVVLRLRAQAEREASDAAMLKAALPPPPSKRATNGYASNRSSPSRASSRAPSPNSAYLHGQHSQQSHGQHSTTGVVAGPASRSPLFRVKRAPLLRVFVPSPDGDWLSDKSVLECEAEIKRAGISDLLRIGDVVWDIAVGDEGNVGRLIWDGSYLIDLDYKYSAVGDLPQYLPTLAFSPSYFHRVIRTGPASMNPVVHIDISPWGQEIAANLQLLQDRVRTETPQGAFHNVVRWVHRSSFVIRAPTKPRASVGGRRPPSPRIPIPETSGLFVDPGWYGTIVVETEGTNEALADLQDRCPGAFPPRAGGPPTVMLKEARDAKKVFKILREKSRPGEIWIRAVGPKERLF
;
A
#
# COMPACT_ATOMS: atom_id res chain seq x y z
N MET A 1 -16.81 22.73 6.00
CA MET A 1 -15.89 21.57 5.93
C MET A 1 -15.15 21.35 7.26
N ARG A 2 -15.87 21.25 8.40
CA ARG A 2 -15.22 21.01 9.71
C ARG A 2 -14.41 19.70 9.74
N GLY A 3 -14.86 18.70 8.98
CA GLY A 3 -14.21 17.40 8.75
C GLY A 3 -12.74 17.44 8.27
N VAL A 4 -12.29 18.56 7.70
CA VAL A 4 -10.92 18.71 7.16
C VAL A 4 -10.11 19.71 7.97
N SER A 5 -10.76 20.69 8.62
CA SER A 5 -10.11 21.77 9.36
C SER A 5 -9.95 21.51 10.86
N LEU A 6 -10.73 20.59 11.44
CA LEU A 6 -10.65 20.26 12.86
C LEU A 6 -9.44 19.34 13.10
N PRO A 7 -8.56 19.65 14.07
CA PRO A 7 -7.48 18.75 14.47
C PRO A 7 -8.01 17.38 14.89
N THR A 8 -7.25 16.32 14.63
CA THR A 8 -7.69 14.94 14.89
C THR A 8 -7.94 14.68 16.38
N HIS A 9 -7.12 15.24 17.27
CA HIS A 9 -7.28 15.10 18.73
C HIS A 9 -8.56 15.75 19.29
N GLU A 10 -9.18 16.69 18.57
CA GLU A 10 -10.44 17.29 19.00
C GLU A 10 -11.60 16.30 18.88
N TYR A 11 -11.53 15.36 17.93
CA TYR A 11 -12.53 14.31 17.81
C TYR A 11 -12.49 13.38 19.02
N SER A 12 -11.31 12.91 19.42
CA SER A 12 -11.17 12.05 20.60
C SER A 12 -11.59 12.76 21.88
N ARG A 13 -11.18 14.03 22.05
CA ARG A 13 -11.60 14.87 23.19
C ARG A 13 -13.12 14.96 23.32
N VAL A 14 -13.83 15.22 22.21
CA VAL A 14 -15.31 15.29 22.22
C VAL A 14 -15.92 13.91 22.44
N ALA A 15 -15.34 12.85 21.88
CA ALA A 15 -15.81 11.49 22.07
C ALA A 15 -15.70 11.05 23.55
N GLU A 16 -14.56 11.29 24.19
CA GLU A 16 -14.33 11.01 25.61
C GLU A 16 -15.32 11.75 26.50
N ALA A 17 -15.47 13.08 26.29
CA ALA A 17 -16.45 13.87 27.04
C ALA A 17 -17.88 13.35 26.85
N TYR A 18 -18.23 12.99 25.60
CA TYR A 18 -19.56 12.45 25.27
C TYR A 18 -19.82 11.12 25.98
N VAL A 19 -18.85 10.21 25.97
CA VAL A 19 -18.94 8.92 26.68
C VAL A 19 -19.03 9.13 28.19
N GLN A 20 -18.21 10.01 28.77
CA GLN A 20 -18.24 10.32 30.20
C GLN A 20 -19.61 10.88 30.63
N SER A 21 -20.29 11.63 29.76
CA SER A 21 -21.64 12.13 30.03
C SER A 21 -22.68 11.03 30.27
N PHE A 22 -22.42 9.79 29.83
CA PHE A 22 -23.31 8.66 30.08
C PHE A 22 -23.38 8.25 31.55
N SER A 23 -22.34 8.54 32.34
CA SER A 23 -22.35 8.35 33.79
C SER A 23 -23.30 9.31 34.52
N LEU A 24 -23.69 10.42 33.88
CA LEU A 24 -24.61 11.41 34.43
C LEU A 24 -26.07 11.07 34.12
N PRO A 25 -27.01 11.41 35.03
CA PRO A 25 -28.45 11.36 34.74
C PRO A 25 -28.78 12.20 33.50
N MET A 26 -29.76 11.76 32.69
CA MET A 26 -30.11 12.41 31.42
C MET A 26 -30.39 13.92 31.55
N ALA A 27 -31.01 14.36 32.66
CA ALA A 27 -31.32 15.77 32.91
C ALA A 27 -30.07 16.65 33.17
N ALA A 28 -28.95 16.04 33.56
CA ALA A 28 -27.69 16.72 33.86
C ALA A 28 -26.69 16.67 32.69
N ARG A 29 -27.04 16.03 31.57
CA ARG A 29 -26.18 15.95 30.38
C ARG A 29 -26.22 17.26 29.62
N ASP A 30 -25.04 17.77 29.25
CA ASP A 30 -24.92 18.98 28.45
C ASP A 30 -25.52 18.79 27.04
N PRO A 31 -26.59 19.53 26.67
CA PRO A 31 -27.14 19.49 25.33
C PRO A 31 -26.17 19.97 24.25
N GLY A 32 -25.23 20.87 24.60
CA GLY A 32 -24.20 21.38 23.70
C GLY A 32 -23.28 20.27 23.20
N LEU A 33 -22.75 19.47 24.13
CA LEU A 33 -21.93 18.30 23.83
C LEU A 33 -22.64 17.27 22.93
N LEU A 34 -23.92 16.98 23.18
CA LEU A 34 -24.72 16.09 22.33
C LEU A 34 -24.86 16.65 20.90
N ALA A 35 -25.11 17.95 20.77
CA ALA A 35 -25.18 18.62 19.48
C ALA A 35 -23.82 18.60 18.76
N GLU A 36 -22.73 18.78 19.50
CA GLU A 36 -21.37 18.73 18.96
C GLU A 36 -21.02 17.33 18.42
N ALA A 37 -21.25 16.28 19.22
CA ALA A 37 -21.05 14.90 18.78
C ALA A 37 -21.83 14.58 17.49
N ARG A 38 -23.11 14.97 17.42
CA ARG A 38 -23.94 14.83 16.21
C ARG A 38 -23.35 15.60 15.02
N ASN A 39 -22.86 16.81 15.24
CA ASN A 39 -22.23 17.62 14.19
C ASN A 39 -20.93 16.99 13.67
N LEU A 40 -20.14 16.35 14.55
CA LEU A 40 -18.94 15.61 14.16
C LEU A 40 -19.31 14.37 13.33
N THR A 41 -20.31 13.60 13.74
CA THR A 41 -20.85 12.47 12.94
C THR A 41 -21.30 12.93 11.55
N MET A 42 -22.08 14.01 11.46
CA MET A 42 -22.52 14.54 10.17
C MET A 42 -21.34 15.05 9.31
N SER A 43 -20.31 15.61 9.95
CA SER A 43 -19.10 16.09 9.29
C SER A 43 -18.26 14.95 8.72
N THR A 44 -18.11 13.82 9.45
CA THR A 44 -17.37 12.65 8.96
C THR A 44 -18.11 11.95 7.82
N ARG A 45 -19.45 11.85 7.89
CA ARG A 45 -20.28 11.38 6.75
C ARG A 45 -20.05 12.24 5.50
N ALA A 46 -20.08 13.56 5.64
CA ALA A 46 -19.84 14.48 4.53
C ALA A 46 -18.41 14.36 3.98
N TYR A 47 -17.40 14.29 4.85
CA TYR A 47 -15.99 14.09 4.49
C TYR A 47 -15.82 12.82 3.64
N THR A 48 -16.35 11.70 4.12
CA THR A 48 -16.21 10.41 3.47
C THR A 48 -16.85 10.40 2.07
N ARG A 49 -18.04 11.00 1.92
CA ARG A 49 -18.67 11.19 0.60
C ARG A 49 -17.80 12.02 -0.35
N VAL A 50 -17.15 13.08 0.15
CA VAL A 50 -16.25 13.91 -0.64
C VAL A 50 -15.01 13.13 -1.10
N VAL A 51 -14.37 12.37 -0.20
CA VAL A 51 -13.21 11.54 -0.54
C VAL A 51 -13.55 10.52 -1.65
N LEU A 52 -14.70 9.86 -1.54
CA LEU A 52 -15.12 8.88 -2.55
C LEU A 52 -15.45 9.52 -3.91
N ARG A 53 -16.04 10.73 -3.92
CA ARG A 53 -16.24 11.50 -5.16
C ARG A 53 -14.91 11.90 -5.79
N LEU A 54 -13.95 12.37 -4.99
CA LEU A 54 -12.61 12.71 -5.46
C LEU A 54 -11.89 11.48 -6.05
N ARG A 55 -12.08 10.29 -5.45
CA ARG A 55 -11.59 9.04 -6.03
C ARG A 55 -12.20 8.77 -7.40
N ALA A 56 -13.53 8.83 -7.50
CA ALA A 56 -14.22 8.58 -8.77
C ALA A 56 -13.76 9.55 -9.87
N GLN A 57 -13.60 10.83 -9.55
CA GLN A 57 -13.08 11.84 -10.47
C GLN A 57 -11.63 11.52 -10.90
N ALA A 58 -10.73 11.31 -9.94
CA ALA A 58 -9.30 11.09 -10.23
C ALA A 58 -9.07 9.80 -11.04
N GLU A 59 -9.86 8.75 -10.79
CA GLU A 59 -9.80 7.52 -11.58
C GLU A 59 -10.34 7.69 -12.99
N ARG A 60 -11.41 8.48 -13.17
CA ARG A 60 -11.94 8.81 -14.50
C ARG A 60 -10.92 9.59 -15.32
N GLU A 61 -10.33 10.63 -14.74
CA GLU A 61 -9.27 11.41 -15.39
C GLU A 61 -8.06 10.53 -15.76
N ALA A 62 -7.65 9.62 -14.88
CA ALA A 62 -6.56 8.68 -15.15
C ALA A 62 -6.90 7.71 -16.29
N SER A 63 -8.14 7.24 -16.37
CA SER A 63 -8.63 6.39 -17.46
C SER A 63 -8.64 7.14 -18.79
N ASP A 64 -9.18 8.35 -18.82
CA ASP A 64 -9.27 9.18 -20.03
C ASP A 64 -7.86 9.54 -20.54
N ALA A 65 -6.94 9.89 -19.63
CA ALA A 65 -5.54 10.13 -19.97
C ALA A 65 -4.84 8.87 -20.53
N ALA A 66 -5.14 7.69 -19.98
CA ALA A 66 -4.61 6.43 -20.50
C ALA A 66 -5.15 6.09 -21.89
N MET A 67 -6.43 6.39 -22.17
CA MET A 67 -7.03 6.22 -23.49
C MET A 67 -6.41 7.16 -24.52
N LEU A 68 -6.22 8.44 -24.18
CA LEU A 68 -5.54 9.41 -25.05
C LEU A 68 -4.11 8.97 -25.36
N LYS A 69 -3.37 8.49 -24.36
CA LYS A 69 -2.00 7.98 -24.56
C LYS A 69 -1.95 6.73 -25.45
N ALA A 70 -2.95 5.87 -25.38
CA ALA A 70 -3.06 4.67 -26.21
C ALA A 70 -3.49 4.98 -27.66
N ALA A 71 -4.17 6.10 -27.90
CA ALA A 71 -4.59 6.56 -29.22
C ALA A 71 -3.46 7.26 -29.99
N LEU A 72 -2.42 7.74 -29.31
CA LEU A 72 -1.23 8.31 -29.97
C LEU A 72 -0.45 7.20 -30.69
N PRO A 73 0.00 7.42 -31.94
CA PRO A 73 0.84 6.47 -32.64
C PRO A 73 2.13 6.23 -31.84
N PRO A 74 2.66 4.99 -31.81
CA PRO A 74 3.93 4.73 -31.17
C PRO A 74 4.99 5.67 -31.77
N PRO A 75 5.88 6.25 -30.94
CA PRO A 75 6.93 7.12 -31.46
C PRO A 75 7.70 6.37 -32.54
N PRO A 76 8.06 7.03 -33.66
CA PRO A 76 8.78 6.37 -34.75
C PRO A 76 10.01 5.69 -34.16
N SER A 77 10.11 4.37 -34.36
CA SER A 77 11.28 3.64 -33.92
C SER A 77 12.48 4.29 -34.59
N LYS A 78 13.43 4.78 -33.78
CA LYS A 78 14.74 5.15 -34.32
C LYS A 78 15.31 3.86 -34.88
N ARG A 79 15.17 3.66 -36.20
CA ARG A 79 15.91 2.65 -36.96
C ARG A 79 17.37 2.86 -36.58
N ALA A 80 17.93 1.93 -35.81
CA ALA A 80 19.36 1.83 -35.66
C ALA A 80 19.91 1.55 -37.06
N THR A 81 20.37 2.61 -37.73
CA THR A 81 21.22 2.49 -38.90
C THR A 81 22.50 1.83 -38.43
N ASN A 82 22.66 0.56 -38.80
CA ASN A 82 23.93 -0.14 -38.73
C ASN A 82 24.97 0.63 -39.54
N GLY A 83 25.77 1.45 -38.85
CA GLY A 83 26.97 2.07 -39.39
C GLY A 83 28.18 1.43 -38.72
N TYR A 84 28.85 0.53 -39.44
CA TYR A 84 30.24 0.16 -39.17
C TYR A 84 31.11 1.41 -39.40
N ALA A 85 31.77 1.94 -38.35
CA ALA A 85 33.09 2.59 -38.44
C ALA A 85 33.62 3.05 -37.07
N SER A 86 34.71 2.37 -36.67
CA SER A 86 35.88 2.78 -35.88
C SER A 86 35.88 4.03 -34.96
N ASN A 87 36.29 3.74 -33.72
CA ASN A 87 37.31 4.39 -32.88
C ASN A 87 37.17 5.84 -32.36
N ARG A 88 37.38 5.88 -31.02
CA ARG A 88 38.01 6.94 -30.22
C ARG A 88 37.26 8.26 -30.06
N SER A 89 36.51 8.36 -28.96
CA SER A 89 36.70 9.41 -27.95
C SER A 89 35.76 9.18 -26.78
N SER A 90 36.32 9.24 -25.56
CA SER A 90 35.59 9.20 -24.30
C SER A 90 34.58 10.35 -24.19
N PRO A 91 33.44 10.13 -23.50
CA PRO A 91 32.82 11.20 -22.76
C PRO A 91 32.75 10.90 -21.26
N SER A 92 33.14 11.93 -20.52
CA SER A 92 33.04 12.13 -19.08
C SER A 92 31.75 11.63 -18.44
N ARG A 93 31.92 10.99 -17.27
CA ARG A 93 30.87 10.63 -16.30
C ARG A 93 29.97 11.84 -15.99
N ALA A 94 28.72 11.81 -16.47
CA ALA A 94 27.66 12.65 -15.95
C ALA A 94 27.16 12.04 -14.62
N SER A 95 27.43 12.74 -13.53
CA SER A 95 26.92 12.47 -12.18
C SER A 95 25.39 12.55 -12.17
N SER A 96 24.73 11.40 -12.07
CA SER A 96 23.29 11.34 -11.78
C SER A 96 23.07 11.43 -10.26
N ARG A 97 23.35 12.61 -9.67
CA ARG A 97 22.76 12.96 -8.38
C ARG A 97 21.32 13.42 -8.64
N ALA A 98 20.36 12.65 -8.18
CA ALA A 98 18.99 13.12 -8.04
C ALA A 98 18.99 14.33 -7.08
N PRO A 99 18.25 15.41 -7.37
CA PRO A 99 18.09 16.51 -6.43
C PRO A 99 17.27 16.02 -5.23
N SER A 100 17.88 16.10 -4.05
CA SER A 100 17.23 15.84 -2.76
C SER A 100 16.05 16.80 -2.56
N PRO A 101 14.89 16.34 -2.06
CA PRO A 101 13.85 17.24 -1.60
C PRO A 101 14.19 17.70 -0.18
N ASN A 102 14.94 18.79 -0.04
CA ASN A 102 14.98 19.54 1.21
C ASN A 102 13.82 20.53 1.23
N SER A 103 12.96 20.33 2.22
CA SER A 103 12.22 21.31 3.01
C SER A 103 12.13 22.75 2.48
N ALA A 104 10.91 23.19 2.19
CA ALA A 104 10.51 24.60 2.33
C ALA A 104 8.99 24.68 2.58
N TYR A 105 8.59 24.53 3.85
CA TYR A 105 7.49 25.32 4.37
C TYR A 105 8.07 26.72 4.62
N LEU A 106 7.58 27.73 3.92
CA LEU A 106 7.39 29.09 4.45
C LEU A 106 6.65 29.98 3.43
N HIS A 107 5.83 30.84 4.00
CA HIS A 107 4.98 31.88 3.43
C HIS A 107 5.67 32.83 2.44
N GLY A 108 4.86 33.47 1.58
CA GLY A 108 5.17 34.82 1.10
C GLY A 108 4.54 35.18 -0.23
N GLN A 109 3.58 36.10 -0.21
CA GLN A 109 3.04 36.81 -1.36
C GLN A 109 4.16 37.47 -2.18
N HIS A 110 4.06 37.46 -3.52
CA HIS A 110 4.24 38.68 -4.31
C HIS A 110 3.74 38.53 -5.74
N SER A 111 2.97 39.53 -6.14
CA SER A 111 2.60 39.90 -7.50
C SER A 111 3.83 40.26 -8.35
N GLN A 112 3.85 39.84 -9.61
CA GLN A 112 4.33 40.69 -10.71
C GLN A 112 3.87 40.14 -12.08
N GLN A 113 3.27 41.06 -12.84
CA GLN A 113 2.89 40.92 -14.24
C GLN A 113 4.13 40.84 -15.14
N SER A 114 4.09 40.00 -16.19
CA SER A 114 4.75 40.32 -17.45
C SER A 114 3.97 39.73 -18.63
N HIS A 115 3.84 40.54 -19.68
CA HIS A 115 3.08 40.31 -20.91
C HIS A 115 3.96 39.75 -22.06
N GLY A 116 3.35 38.92 -22.92
CA GLY A 116 3.75 38.65 -24.33
C GLY A 116 4.81 37.55 -24.51
N GLN A 117 4.78 36.62 -25.48
CA GLN A 117 4.06 36.48 -26.74
C GLN A 117 4.02 34.99 -27.19
N HIS A 118 2.89 34.60 -27.79
CA HIS A 118 2.66 33.67 -28.91
C HIS A 118 3.37 32.30 -29.08
N SER A 119 2.51 31.26 -28.95
CA SER A 119 2.27 30.14 -29.88
C SER A 119 3.37 29.10 -30.18
N THR A 120 3.25 27.95 -29.52
CA THR A 120 3.22 26.64 -30.20
C THR A 120 2.24 25.73 -29.49
N THR A 121 1.34 25.10 -30.25
CA THR A 121 0.30 24.15 -29.83
C THR A 121 0.91 22.89 -29.21
N GLY A 122 1.25 22.95 -27.93
CA GLY A 122 1.41 21.77 -27.08
C GLY A 122 0.06 21.47 -26.44
N VAL A 123 -0.42 20.23 -26.58
CA VAL A 123 -1.52 19.70 -25.77
C VAL A 123 -1.08 19.84 -24.31
N VAL A 124 -1.52 20.92 -23.66
CA VAL A 124 -1.31 21.14 -22.23
C VAL A 124 -2.10 20.03 -21.56
N ALA A 125 -1.41 18.98 -21.14
CA ALA A 125 -1.93 18.09 -20.11
C ALA A 125 -2.31 19.00 -18.94
N GLY A 126 -3.61 19.27 -18.79
CA GLY A 126 -4.11 20.03 -17.66
C GLY A 126 -3.55 19.43 -16.37
N PRO A 127 -3.33 20.24 -15.32
CA PRO A 127 -2.82 19.72 -14.06
C PRO A 127 -3.75 18.60 -13.60
N ALA A 128 -3.27 17.35 -13.63
CA ALA A 128 -4.02 16.20 -13.13
C ALA A 128 -4.63 16.56 -11.77
N SER A 129 -5.90 16.21 -11.51
CA SER A 129 -6.54 16.58 -10.24
C SER A 129 -5.69 16.06 -9.06
N ARG A 130 -4.94 16.96 -8.40
CA ARG A 130 -4.10 16.64 -7.24
C ARG A 130 -4.83 17.14 -6.01
N SER A 131 -5.86 16.43 -5.58
CA SER A 131 -6.45 16.68 -4.28
C SER A 131 -5.51 16.16 -3.18
N PRO A 132 -5.28 16.91 -2.09
CA PRO A 132 -4.53 16.38 -0.95
C PRO A 132 -5.27 15.24 -0.23
N LEU A 133 -6.58 15.10 -0.45
CA LEU A 133 -7.42 14.11 0.24
C LEU A 133 -7.42 12.74 -0.43
N PHE A 134 -7.07 12.65 -1.71
CA PHE A 134 -7.04 11.37 -2.43
C PHE A 134 -6.01 11.36 -3.55
N ARG A 135 -5.38 10.21 -3.75
CA ARG A 135 -4.45 9.95 -4.86
C ARG A 135 -4.77 8.60 -5.50
N VAL A 136 -4.82 8.57 -6.84
CA VAL A 136 -5.03 7.35 -7.63
C VAL A 136 -4.05 6.25 -7.22
N LYS A 137 -4.51 5.00 -7.21
CA LYS A 137 -3.76 3.80 -6.78
C LYS A 137 -3.35 3.81 -5.31
N ARG A 138 -4.08 4.54 -4.47
CA ARG A 138 -3.99 4.48 -3.01
C ARG A 138 -5.36 4.22 -2.42
N ALA A 139 -5.36 3.57 -1.26
CA ALA A 139 -6.57 3.43 -0.46
C ALA A 139 -7.09 4.82 -0.07
N PRO A 140 -8.39 5.10 -0.21
CA PRO A 140 -8.98 6.25 0.46
C PRO A 140 -8.95 6.04 1.98
N LEU A 141 -8.66 7.11 2.72
CA LEU A 141 -8.83 7.13 4.18
C LEU A 141 -10.16 7.80 4.50
N LEU A 142 -11.18 6.97 4.74
CA LEU A 142 -12.52 7.39 5.11
C LEU A 142 -12.59 7.59 6.62
N ARG A 143 -13.54 8.42 7.06
CA ARG A 143 -13.73 8.72 8.48
C ARG A 143 -15.15 8.39 8.91
N VAL A 144 -15.26 7.77 10.07
CA VAL A 144 -16.49 7.68 10.86
C VAL A 144 -16.21 8.29 12.24
N PHE A 145 -17.26 8.64 12.96
CA PHE A 145 -17.14 9.15 14.33
C PHE A 145 -18.11 8.36 15.20
N VAL A 146 -17.57 7.37 15.92
CA VAL A 146 -18.32 6.44 16.76
C VAL A 146 -17.69 6.43 18.16
N PRO A 147 -18.11 7.33 19.07
CA PRO A 147 -17.63 7.30 20.44
C PRO A 147 -17.95 5.95 21.09
N SER A 148 -16.91 5.22 21.49
CA SER A 148 -17.05 3.91 22.14
C SER A 148 -16.84 4.01 23.65
N PRO A 149 -17.71 3.39 24.47
CA PRO A 149 -17.49 3.30 25.91
C PRO A 149 -16.37 2.33 26.29
N ASP A 150 -15.96 1.45 25.37
CA ASP A 150 -14.97 0.39 25.63
C ASP A 150 -13.51 0.90 25.48
N GLY A 151 -13.33 2.20 25.21
CA GLY A 151 -12.02 2.88 25.18
C GLY A 151 -11.31 2.82 23.83
N ASP A 152 -9.99 2.73 23.88
CA ASP A 152 -9.09 2.92 22.72
C ASP A 152 -9.07 1.73 21.75
N TRP A 153 -9.64 0.59 22.13
CA TRP A 153 -9.77 -0.56 21.25
C TRP A 153 -11.21 -0.70 20.78
N LEU A 154 -11.42 -0.87 19.46
CA LEU A 154 -12.75 -1.06 18.92
C LEU A 154 -13.27 -2.44 19.32
N SER A 155 -14.26 -2.47 20.21
CA SER A 155 -15.05 -3.67 20.46
C SER A 155 -15.86 -4.06 19.23
N ASP A 156 -16.28 -5.33 19.13
CA ASP A 156 -17.16 -5.82 18.05
C ASP A 156 -18.40 -4.92 17.86
N LYS A 157 -18.96 -4.42 18.97
CA LYS A 157 -20.08 -3.49 18.95
C LYS A 157 -19.72 -2.16 18.29
N SER A 158 -18.53 -1.64 18.56
CA SER A 158 -18.02 -0.39 17.98
C SER A 158 -17.78 -0.54 16.48
N VAL A 159 -17.25 -1.70 16.05
CA VAL A 159 -17.09 -2.04 14.63
C VAL A 159 -18.44 -2.09 13.90
N LEU A 160 -19.44 -2.76 14.49
CA LEU A 160 -20.80 -2.80 13.93
C LEU A 160 -21.43 -1.41 13.82
N GLU A 161 -21.19 -0.53 14.80
CA GLU A 161 -21.69 0.84 14.74
C GLU A 161 -20.95 1.68 13.69
N CYS A 162 -19.65 1.43 13.48
CA CYS A 162 -18.91 2.00 12.34
C CYS A 162 -19.51 1.57 11.00
N GLU A 163 -19.87 0.29 10.84
CA GLU A 163 -20.58 -0.20 9.65
C GLU A 163 -21.96 0.44 9.50
N ALA A 164 -22.69 0.61 10.59
CA ALA A 164 -23.97 1.31 10.60
C ALA A 164 -23.80 2.77 10.15
N GLU A 165 -22.74 3.45 10.58
CA GLU A 165 -22.41 4.81 10.13
C GLU A 165 -22.09 4.89 8.64
N ILE A 166 -21.39 3.90 8.08
CA ILE A 166 -21.17 3.77 6.63
C ILE A 166 -22.51 3.61 5.90
N LYS A 167 -23.40 2.75 6.40
CA LYS A 167 -24.74 2.54 5.82
C LYS A 167 -25.57 3.83 5.89
N ARG A 168 -25.60 4.51 7.04
CA ARG A 168 -26.28 5.82 7.22
C ARG A 168 -25.66 6.93 6.35
N ALA A 169 -24.36 6.84 6.07
CA ALA A 169 -23.70 7.73 5.12
C ALA A 169 -24.12 7.44 3.66
N GLY A 170 -24.72 6.28 3.35
CA GLY A 170 -25.18 5.91 2.02
C GLY A 170 -24.02 5.66 1.06
N ILE A 171 -22.91 5.12 1.56
CA ILE A 171 -21.68 4.90 0.78
C ILE A 171 -21.30 3.43 0.65
N SER A 172 -22.03 2.50 1.26
CA SER A 172 -21.68 1.07 1.30
C SER A 172 -21.41 0.51 -0.10
N ASP A 173 -22.28 0.83 -1.06
CA ASP A 173 -22.16 0.37 -2.46
C ASP A 173 -21.03 1.06 -3.25
N LEU A 174 -20.44 2.11 -2.67
CA LEU A 174 -19.29 2.80 -3.24
C LEU A 174 -17.97 2.24 -2.72
N LEU A 175 -17.97 1.49 -1.61
CA LEU A 175 -16.75 0.92 -1.05
C LEU A 175 -16.20 -0.18 -1.94
N ARG A 176 -14.87 -0.31 -1.95
CA ARG A 176 -14.14 -1.39 -2.62
C ARG A 176 -13.30 -2.11 -1.60
N ILE A 177 -13.04 -3.40 -1.85
CA ILE A 177 -12.11 -4.20 -1.05
C ILE A 177 -10.80 -3.40 -0.89
N GLY A 178 -10.30 -3.31 0.34
CA GLY A 178 -9.09 -2.57 0.68
C GLY A 178 -9.26 -1.07 0.96
N ASP A 179 -10.48 -0.51 0.84
CA ASP A 179 -10.73 0.84 1.36
C ASP A 179 -10.52 0.87 2.88
N VAL A 180 -9.94 1.95 3.38
CA VAL A 180 -9.61 2.07 4.82
C VAL A 180 -10.58 3.05 5.47
N VAL A 181 -11.20 2.60 6.55
CA VAL A 181 -12.10 3.40 7.38
C VAL A 181 -11.42 3.64 8.72
N TRP A 182 -11.43 4.87 9.18
CA TRP A 182 -10.88 5.23 10.48
C TRP A 182 -11.98 5.79 11.35
N ASP A 183 -12.22 5.14 12.49
CA ASP A 183 -12.98 5.76 13.56
C ASP A 183 -12.13 6.81 14.25
N ILE A 184 -12.38 8.06 13.90
CA ILE A 184 -11.61 9.19 14.39
C ILE A 184 -11.92 9.53 15.85
N ALA A 185 -13.00 8.95 16.41
CA ALA A 185 -13.34 9.11 17.82
C ALA A 185 -12.28 8.51 18.75
N VAL A 186 -11.50 7.54 18.27
CA VAL A 186 -10.47 6.84 19.05
C VAL A 186 -9.13 7.59 19.07
N GLY A 187 -8.98 8.65 18.27
CA GLY A 187 -7.74 9.43 18.18
C GLY A 187 -6.76 8.92 17.12
N ASP A 188 -5.59 9.58 17.02
CA ASP A 188 -4.63 9.41 15.91
C ASP A 188 -3.29 8.77 16.34
N GLU A 189 -3.36 7.83 17.26
CA GLU A 189 -2.19 7.04 17.67
C GLU A 189 -2.01 5.83 16.75
N GLY A 190 -0.83 5.71 16.11
CA GLY A 190 -0.53 4.55 15.26
C GLY A 190 -1.62 4.32 14.20
N ASN A 191 -2.16 3.09 14.14
CA ASN A 191 -3.34 2.73 13.34
C ASN A 191 -4.59 2.42 14.18
N VAL A 192 -4.62 2.90 15.43
CA VAL A 192 -5.78 2.71 16.29
C VAL A 192 -7.06 3.23 15.60
N GLY A 193 -8.13 2.44 15.69
CA GLY A 193 -9.40 2.72 15.05
C GLY A 193 -9.42 2.57 13.52
N ARG A 194 -8.33 2.14 12.87
CA ARG A 194 -8.31 1.88 11.42
C ARG A 194 -8.76 0.45 11.12
N LEU A 195 -9.75 0.37 10.25
CA LEU A 195 -10.40 -0.84 9.77
C LEU A 195 -10.29 -0.91 8.26
N ILE A 196 -10.35 -2.11 7.71
CA ILE A 196 -10.32 -2.34 6.26
C ILE A 196 -11.67 -2.87 5.80
N TRP A 197 -12.14 -2.41 4.65
CA TRP A 197 -13.31 -2.98 4.02
C TRP A 197 -12.93 -4.24 3.23
N ASP A 198 -13.52 -5.39 3.58
CA ASP A 198 -13.23 -6.67 2.90
C ASP A 198 -14.12 -6.93 1.67
N GLY A 199 -15.13 -6.07 1.46
CA GLY A 199 -16.17 -6.23 0.44
C GLY A 199 -17.57 -6.33 1.05
N SER A 200 -17.69 -6.79 2.29
CA SER A 200 -18.95 -7.00 3.01
C SER A 200 -18.95 -6.38 4.41
N TYR A 201 -17.80 -6.41 5.09
CA TYR A 201 -17.63 -6.03 6.49
C TYR A 201 -16.37 -5.18 6.69
N LEU A 202 -16.35 -4.47 7.82
CA LEU A 202 -15.14 -3.87 8.36
C LEU A 202 -14.36 -4.90 9.18
N ILE A 203 -13.05 -4.93 8.96
CA ILE A 203 -12.16 -5.85 9.65
C ILE A 203 -11.00 -5.12 10.31
N ASP A 204 -10.54 -5.68 11.42
CA ASP A 204 -9.35 -5.22 12.12
C ASP A 204 -8.06 -5.48 11.34
N LEU A 205 -7.03 -4.71 11.69
CA LEU A 205 -5.67 -4.96 11.27
C LEU A 205 -5.09 -6.19 11.99
N ASP A 206 -4.10 -6.83 11.38
CA ASP A 206 -3.37 -7.95 11.99
C ASP A 206 -2.14 -7.44 12.76
N TYR A 207 -2.08 -7.80 14.04
CA TYR A 207 -1.04 -7.39 14.97
C TYR A 207 0.03 -8.46 15.19
N LYS A 208 -0.09 -9.64 14.55
CA LYS A 208 0.80 -10.80 14.76
C LYS A 208 2.28 -10.49 14.49
N TYR A 209 2.57 -9.65 13.50
CA TYR A 209 3.93 -9.30 13.08
C TYR A 209 4.22 -7.79 13.17
N SER A 210 3.28 -7.01 13.72
CA SER A 210 3.32 -5.55 13.71
C SER A 210 2.58 -4.98 14.90
N ALA A 211 3.29 -4.26 15.77
CA ALA A 211 2.72 -3.70 17.00
C ALA A 211 1.68 -2.60 16.69
N VAL A 212 1.75 -1.99 15.51
CA VAL A 212 0.81 -0.97 15.05
C VAL A 212 -0.27 -1.53 14.13
N GLY A 213 -0.28 -2.83 13.85
CA GLY A 213 -1.22 -3.47 12.92
C GLY A 213 -0.82 -3.29 11.44
N ASP A 214 -0.96 -4.37 10.68
CA ASP A 214 -0.77 -4.41 9.22
C ASP A 214 -1.98 -5.07 8.53
N LEU A 215 -1.91 -5.23 7.20
CA LEU A 215 -2.97 -5.86 6.41
C LEU A 215 -3.22 -7.30 6.88
N PRO A 216 -4.47 -7.69 7.16
CA PRO A 216 -4.79 -9.06 7.55
C PRO A 216 -4.54 -10.07 6.43
N GLN A 217 -4.22 -11.29 6.83
CA GLN A 217 -3.77 -12.36 5.94
C GLN A 217 -4.72 -12.72 4.80
N TYR A 218 -6.03 -12.69 5.05
CA TYR A 218 -7.02 -13.09 4.05
C TYR A 218 -7.25 -12.02 2.98
N LEU A 219 -6.68 -10.81 3.13
CA LEU A 219 -6.67 -9.83 2.06
C LEU A 219 -5.54 -10.14 1.07
N PRO A 220 -5.86 -10.42 -0.21
CA PRO A 220 -4.88 -10.85 -1.19
C PRO A 220 -3.99 -9.67 -1.57
N THR A 221 -2.78 -9.60 -0.99
CA THR A 221 -1.92 -8.41 -1.11
C THR A 221 -1.55 -8.12 -2.58
N LEU A 222 -1.40 -9.16 -3.40
CA LEU A 222 -1.13 -8.99 -4.84
C LEU A 222 -2.25 -8.25 -5.59
N ALA A 223 -3.47 -8.18 -5.06
CA ALA A 223 -4.59 -7.44 -5.67
C ALA A 223 -4.44 -5.92 -5.57
N PHE A 224 -3.53 -5.44 -4.73
CA PHE A 224 -3.29 -4.03 -4.48
C PHE A 224 -1.87 -3.67 -4.91
N SER A 225 -1.69 -2.48 -5.51
CA SER A 225 -0.33 -1.96 -5.75
C SER A 225 0.51 -2.00 -4.45
N PRO A 226 1.82 -2.29 -4.50
CA PRO A 226 2.69 -2.25 -3.32
C PRO A 226 2.62 -0.94 -2.50
N SER A 227 2.23 0.16 -3.16
CA SER A 227 2.07 1.48 -2.52
C SER A 227 0.66 1.81 -2.06
N TYR A 228 -0.32 0.90 -2.23
CA TYR A 228 -1.74 1.19 -2.07
C TYR A 228 -2.07 1.71 -0.67
N PHE A 229 -1.54 1.05 0.36
CA PHE A 229 -1.74 1.41 1.76
C PHE A 229 -0.71 2.43 2.31
N HIS A 230 0.23 2.90 1.49
CA HIS A 230 1.31 3.78 1.98
C HIS A 230 0.77 5.04 2.66
N ARG A 231 1.18 5.30 3.91
CA ARG A 231 0.72 6.43 4.76
C ARG A 231 -0.77 6.39 5.15
N VAL A 232 -1.55 5.43 4.66
CA VAL A 232 -2.94 5.22 5.06
C VAL A 232 -2.97 4.22 6.22
N ILE A 233 -2.35 3.06 6.02
CA ILE A 233 -1.89 2.20 7.10
C ILE A 233 -0.45 2.59 7.39
N ARG A 234 -0.22 3.09 8.61
CA ARG A 234 1.08 3.54 9.09
C ARG A 234 1.93 2.32 9.43
N THR A 235 3.19 2.37 9.04
CA THR A 235 4.19 1.39 9.44
C THR A 235 4.89 1.92 10.69
N GLY A 236 5.06 1.09 11.72
CA GLY A 236 5.51 1.54 13.05
C GLY A 236 6.92 2.17 13.04
N PRO A 237 7.30 2.89 14.11
CA PRO A 237 8.59 3.58 14.19
C PRO A 237 9.80 2.63 14.09
N ALA A 238 9.64 1.37 14.50
CA ALA A 238 10.67 0.33 14.42
C ALA A 238 10.78 -0.34 13.03
N SER A 239 9.82 -0.13 12.12
CA SER A 239 9.82 -0.75 10.78
C SER A 239 9.15 0.17 9.77
N MET A 240 9.93 0.72 8.83
CA MET A 240 9.37 1.46 7.68
C MET A 240 8.73 0.55 6.61
N ASN A 241 8.84 -0.77 6.82
CA ASN A 241 8.54 -1.81 5.85
C ASN A 241 7.23 -2.50 6.22
N PRO A 242 6.18 -2.39 5.38
CA PRO A 242 4.87 -2.97 5.67
C PRO A 242 4.92 -4.50 5.55
N VAL A 243 4.13 -5.17 6.38
CA VAL A 243 3.91 -6.62 6.28
C VAL A 243 2.88 -6.91 5.19
N VAL A 244 3.14 -7.93 4.39
CA VAL A 244 2.30 -8.36 3.28
C VAL A 244 2.20 -9.88 3.23
N HIS A 245 1.07 -10.37 2.72
CA HIS A 245 0.76 -11.79 2.61
C HIS A 245 0.72 -12.19 1.12
N ILE A 246 1.78 -12.88 0.67
CA ILE A 246 2.01 -13.25 -0.73
C ILE A 246 2.38 -14.73 -0.80
N ASP A 247 1.67 -15.47 -1.64
CA ASP A 247 2.08 -16.83 -2.00
C ASP A 247 3.08 -16.77 -3.17
N ILE A 248 4.34 -17.13 -2.92
CA ILE A 248 5.41 -17.14 -3.92
C ILE A 248 5.59 -18.52 -4.58
N SER A 249 4.85 -19.55 -4.15
CA SER A 249 4.98 -20.91 -4.67
C SER A 249 4.82 -21.03 -6.20
N PRO A 250 3.99 -20.22 -6.90
CA PRO A 250 3.90 -20.29 -8.36
C PRO A 250 5.22 -19.96 -9.09
N TRP A 251 6.14 -19.25 -8.43
CA TRP A 251 7.44 -18.86 -8.97
C TRP A 251 8.60 -19.67 -8.39
N GLY A 252 8.31 -20.74 -7.65
CA GLY A 252 9.32 -21.52 -6.93
C GLY A 252 10.48 -21.97 -7.80
N GLN A 253 10.24 -22.44 -9.03
CA GLN A 253 11.29 -22.88 -9.96
C GLN A 253 12.26 -21.74 -10.34
N GLU A 254 11.73 -20.55 -10.61
CA GLU A 254 12.55 -19.37 -10.93
C GLU A 254 13.34 -18.92 -9.68
N ILE A 255 12.72 -18.99 -8.51
CA ILE A 255 13.37 -18.70 -7.23
C ILE A 255 14.51 -19.70 -6.94
N ALA A 256 14.31 -20.99 -7.20
CA ALA A 256 15.35 -21.99 -7.01
C ALA A 256 16.52 -21.79 -7.97
N ALA A 257 16.23 -21.51 -9.24
CA ALA A 257 17.25 -21.28 -10.27
C ALA A 257 18.10 -20.01 -10.03
N ASN A 258 17.52 -18.97 -9.44
CA ASN A 258 18.17 -17.69 -9.20
C ASN A 258 18.78 -17.54 -7.79
N LEU A 259 18.70 -18.58 -6.95
CA LEU A 259 19.14 -18.51 -5.56
C LEU A 259 20.67 -18.36 -5.45
N GLN A 260 21.11 -17.35 -4.70
CA GLN A 260 22.52 -17.08 -4.42
C GLN A 260 22.73 -16.73 -2.95
N LEU A 261 23.84 -17.20 -2.38
CA LEU A 261 24.34 -16.74 -1.08
C LEU A 261 25.30 -15.55 -1.33
N LEU A 262 24.93 -14.38 -0.81
CA LEU A 262 25.66 -13.13 -1.04
C LEU A 262 26.17 -12.56 0.27
N GLN A 263 27.35 -11.94 0.22
CA GLN A 263 27.89 -11.14 1.30
C GLN A 263 27.42 -9.68 1.13
N ASP A 264 26.56 -9.22 2.03
CA ASP A 264 26.03 -7.86 2.05
C ASP A 264 26.79 -7.02 3.09
N ARG A 265 27.12 -5.77 2.73
CA ARG A 265 27.81 -4.82 3.62
C ARG A 265 26.85 -3.69 3.95
N VAL A 266 26.33 -3.70 5.17
CA VAL A 266 25.37 -2.71 5.64
C VAL A 266 26.06 -1.76 6.61
N ARG A 267 25.83 -0.47 6.43
CA ARG A 267 26.27 0.56 7.37
C ARG A 267 25.20 0.71 8.45
N THR A 268 25.54 0.32 9.68
CA THR A 268 24.63 0.38 10.83
C THR A 268 25.11 1.47 11.78
N GLU A 269 24.19 2.26 12.32
CA GLU A 269 24.46 3.24 13.36
C GLU A 269 24.41 2.56 14.74
N THR A 270 25.43 2.78 15.57
CA THR A 270 25.45 2.28 16.95
C THR A 270 24.53 3.14 17.82
N PRO A 271 24.08 2.64 18.99
CA PRO A 271 23.30 3.44 19.93
C PRO A 271 23.96 4.76 20.36
N GLN A 272 25.27 4.91 20.15
CA GLN A 272 26.07 6.10 20.46
C GLN A 272 26.26 7.04 19.25
N GLY A 273 25.63 6.75 18.10
CA GLY A 273 25.69 7.55 16.88
C GLY A 273 26.90 7.28 15.96
N ALA A 274 27.71 6.25 16.24
CA ALA A 274 28.86 5.89 15.39
C ALA A 274 28.42 4.93 14.28
N PHE A 275 28.95 5.08 13.07
CA PHE A 275 28.60 4.17 11.96
C PHE A 275 29.63 3.05 11.80
N HIS A 276 29.16 1.81 11.83
CA HIS A 276 29.98 0.62 11.58
C HIS A 276 29.49 -0.11 10.32
N ASN A 277 30.44 -0.63 9.54
CA ASN A 277 30.13 -1.53 8.44
C ASN A 277 30.02 -2.95 8.97
N VAL A 278 28.81 -3.49 8.94
CA VAL A 278 28.53 -4.87 9.32
C VAL A 278 28.41 -5.71 8.06
N VAL A 279 29.19 -6.78 8.03
CA VAL A 279 29.08 -7.82 6.99
C VAL A 279 28.02 -8.80 7.43
N ARG A 280 27.02 -9.05 6.59
CA ARG A 280 26.01 -10.09 6.80
C ARG A 280 25.90 -10.97 5.57
N TRP A 281 25.69 -12.26 5.78
CA TRP A 281 25.35 -13.18 4.70
C TRP A 281 23.83 -13.16 4.48
N VAL A 282 23.41 -13.18 3.22
CA VAL A 282 21.99 -13.19 2.82
C VAL A 282 21.78 -14.18 1.70
N HIS A 283 20.67 -14.93 1.77
CA HIS A 283 20.16 -15.63 0.61
C HIS A 283 19.32 -14.65 -0.21
N ARG A 284 19.65 -14.51 -1.48
CA ARG A 284 18.91 -13.67 -2.42
C ARG A 284 18.48 -14.50 -3.61
N SER A 285 17.23 -14.32 -4.01
CA SER A 285 16.72 -14.83 -5.27
C SER A 285 15.78 -13.81 -5.90
N SER A 286 15.30 -14.08 -7.11
CA SER A 286 14.34 -13.23 -7.79
C SER A 286 13.43 -14.02 -8.71
N PHE A 287 12.25 -13.48 -8.96
CA PHE A 287 11.32 -13.96 -9.98
C PHE A 287 10.64 -12.80 -10.71
N VAL A 288 10.02 -13.07 -11.86
CA VAL A 288 9.39 -12.03 -12.67
C VAL A 288 7.88 -12.23 -12.77
N ILE A 289 7.12 -11.20 -12.36
CA ILE A 289 5.69 -11.12 -12.62
C ILE A 289 5.49 -10.39 -13.94
N ARG A 290 5.13 -11.13 -14.99
CA ARG A 290 5.02 -10.61 -16.35
C ARG A 290 3.62 -10.09 -16.63
N ALA A 291 3.52 -8.87 -17.17
CA ALA A 291 2.28 -8.38 -17.74
C ALA A 291 1.76 -9.42 -18.77
N PRO A 292 0.49 -9.83 -18.70
CA PRO A 292 0.01 -10.84 -19.61
C PRO A 292 0.07 -10.35 -21.06
N THR A 293 0.62 -11.18 -21.94
CA THR A 293 0.74 -10.85 -23.36
C THR A 293 -0.66 -10.76 -23.96
N LYS A 294 -0.95 -9.69 -24.70
CA LYS A 294 -2.21 -9.58 -25.46
C LYS A 294 -2.35 -10.82 -26.34
N PRO A 295 -3.47 -11.57 -26.29
CA PRO A 295 -3.70 -12.60 -27.28
C PRO A 295 -3.68 -11.95 -28.67
N ARG A 296 -3.02 -12.60 -29.63
CA ARG A 296 -3.10 -12.23 -31.05
C ARG A 296 -4.59 -12.11 -31.41
N ALA A 297 -4.95 -11.01 -32.08
CA ALA A 297 -6.32 -10.57 -32.33
C ALA A 297 -7.33 -11.72 -32.51
N SER A 298 -8.33 -11.81 -31.64
CA SER A 298 -9.50 -12.63 -31.93
C SER A 298 -10.27 -11.96 -33.06
N VAL A 299 -10.37 -12.67 -34.19
CA VAL A 299 -11.28 -12.33 -35.28
C VAL A 299 -12.70 -12.30 -34.69
N GLY A 300 -13.28 -11.11 -34.56
CA GLY A 300 -14.65 -10.93 -34.05
C GLY A 300 -14.78 -10.01 -32.84
N GLY A 301 -14.72 -8.70 -33.08
CA GLY A 301 -15.58 -7.64 -32.49
C GLY A 301 -15.67 -7.40 -30.97
N ARG A 302 -15.28 -8.32 -30.08
CA ARG A 302 -15.30 -8.09 -28.63
C ARG A 302 -13.88 -8.12 -28.08
N ARG A 303 -13.39 -6.95 -27.69
CA ARG A 303 -12.12 -6.78 -27.00
C ARG A 303 -12.15 -7.62 -25.71
N PRO A 304 -11.33 -8.68 -25.56
CA PRO A 304 -11.30 -9.42 -24.31
C PRO A 304 -10.86 -8.48 -23.17
N PRO A 305 -11.32 -8.71 -21.92
CA PRO A 305 -10.77 -8.00 -20.77
C PRO A 305 -9.26 -8.12 -20.82
N SER A 306 -8.55 -7.02 -20.53
CA SER A 306 -7.09 -6.99 -20.49
C SER A 306 -6.58 -8.26 -19.81
N PRO A 307 -5.69 -9.05 -20.41
CA PRO A 307 -5.25 -10.27 -19.78
C PRO A 307 -4.57 -9.86 -18.46
N ARG A 308 -5.09 -10.37 -17.34
CA ARG A 308 -4.62 -10.09 -15.98
C ARG A 308 -4.31 -11.44 -15.33
N ILE A 309 -3.31 -11.47 -14.46
CA ILE A 309 -2.89 -12.69 -13.76
C ILE A 309 -3.90 -12.94 -12.63
N PRO A 310 -4.66 -14.06 -12.63
CA PRO A 310 -5.56 -14.37 -11.52
C PRO A 310 -4.75 -14.67 -10.25
N ILE A 311 -5.28 -14.29 -9.09
CA ILE A 311 -4.68 -14.65 -7.80
C ILE A 311 -5.22 -16.02 -7.39
N PRO A 312 -4.36 -17.00 -7.08
CA PRO A 312 -4.80 -18.32 -6.63
C PRO A 312 -5.76 -18.24 -5.43
N GLU A 313 -6.66 -19.21 -5.33
CA GLU A 313 -7.59 -19.35 -4.19
C GLU A 313 -8.54 -18.13 -4.00
N THR A 314 -8.57 -17.18 -4.94
CA THR A 314 -9.35 -15.95 -4.84
C THR A 314 -10.21 -15.75 -6.09
N SER A 315 -11.54 -15.76 -5.93
CA SER A 315 -12.46 -15.58 -7.07
C SER A 315 -12.49 -14.12 -7.52
N GLY A 316 -12.31 -13.87 -8.82
CA GLY A 316 -12.50 -12.55 -9.43
C GLY A 316 -11.42 -11.50 -9.13
N LEU A 317 -10.38 -11.83 -8.36
CA LEU A 317 -9.27 -10.92 -8.06
C LEU A 317 -8.02 -11.28 -8.87
N PHE A 318 -7.27 -10.23 -9.24
CA PHE A 318 -6.15 -10.31 -10.14
C PHE A 318 -4.96 -9.53 -9.60
N VAL A 319 -3.75 -9.93 -9.96
CA VAL A 319 -2.51 -9.24 -9.61
C VAL A 319 -2.53 -7.82 -10.19
N ASP A 320 -2.39 -6.82 -9.31
CA ASP A 320 -2.32 -5.42 -9.68
C ASP A 320 -1.08 -5.17 -10.56
N PRO A 321 -1.19 -4.37 -11.64
CA PRO A 321 -0.05 -4.05 -12.51
C PRO A 321 1.14 -3.39 -11.80
N GLY A 322 0.95 -2.84 -10.60
CA GLY A 322 2.02 -2.33 -9.75
C GLY A 322 3.02 -3.39 -9.30
N TRP A 323 2.65 -4.67 -9.36
CA TRP A 323 3.53 -5.82 -9.09
C TRP A 323 4.30 -6.31 -10.33
N TYR A 324 3.96 -5.84 -11.53
CA TYR A 324 4.62 -6.32 -12.74
C TYR A 324 6.08 -5.84 -12.78
N GLY A 325 6.99 -6.77 -13.04
CA GLY A 325 8.43 -6.55 -12.96
C GLY A 325 9.14 -7.66 -12.19
N THR A 326 10.32 -7.33 -11.68
CA THR A 326 11.14 -8.25 -10.90
C THR A 326 10.80 -8.16 -9.42
N ILE A 327 10.56 -9.29 -8.77
CA ILE A 327 10.44 -9.38 -7.33
C ILE A 327 11.71 -10.03 -6.80
N VAL A 328 12.43 -9.32 -5.94
CA VAL A 328 13.64 -9.82 -5.27
C VAL A 328 13.26 -10.31 -3.88
N VAL A 329 13.58 -11.57 -3.58
CA VAL A 329 13.34 -12.19 -2.28
C VAL A 329 14.65 -12.28 -1.52
N GLU A 330 14.70 -11.71 -0.31
CA GLU A 330 15.83 -11.83 0.61
C GLU A 330 15.44 -12.62 1.87
N THR A 331 16.33 -13.51 2.31
CA THR A 331 16.30 -14.12 3.65
C THR A 331 17.69 -14.05 4.29
N GLU A 332 17.76 -14.33 5.60
CA GLU A 332 19.04 -14.39 6.32
C GLU A 332 19.96 -15.47 5.71
N GLY A 333 21.28 -15.29 5.79
CA GLY A 333 22.28 -16.22 5.25
C GLY A 333 22.45 -17.53 6.03
N THR A 334 21.49 -17.88 6.88
CA THR A 334 21.53 -19.10 7.71
C THR A 334 20.85 -20.27 7.01
N ASN A 335 21.19 -21.51 7.40
CA ASN A 335 20.59 -22.71 6.83
C ASN A 335 19.09 -22.80 7.16
N GLU A 336 18.68 -22.30 8.32
CA GLU A 336 17.27 -22.26 8.75
C GLU A 336 16.45 -21.30 7.89
N ALA A 337 17.02 -20.14 7.53
CA ALA A 337 16.36 -19.18 6.66
C ALA A 337 16.30 -19.64 5.20
N LEU A 338 17.31 -20.39 4.75
CA LEU A 338 17.26 -21.09 3.46
C LEU A 338 16.17 -22.17 3.46
N ALA A 339 16.13 -23.00 4.51
CA ALA A 339 15.09 -24.00 4.68
C ALA A 339 13.68 -23.37 4.68
N ASP A 340 13.49 -22.26 5.39
CA ASP A 340 12.22 -21.53 5.37
C ASP A 340 11.85 -21.06 3.96
N LEU A 341 12.78 -20.52 3.18
CA LEU A 341 12.54 -20.11 1.79
C LEU A 341 12.14 -21.30 0.90
N GLN A 342 12.79 -22.45 1.08
CA GLN A 342 12.47 -23.67 0.35
C GLN A 342 11.06 -24.17 0.68
N ASP A 343 10.66 -24.12 1.95
CA ASP A 343 9.31 -24.53 2.38
C ASP A 343 8.21 -23.64 1.78
N ARG A 344 8.52 -22.37 1.49
CA ARG A 344 7.60 -21.42 0.82
C ARG A 344 7.41 -21.75 -0.67
N CYS A 345 8.27 -22.60 -1.24
CA CYS A 345 8.28 -22.97 -2.65
C CYS A 345 8.23 -24.51 -2.80
N PRO A 346 7.14 -25.18 -2.37
CA PRO A 346 7.05 -26.63 -2.38
C PRO A 346 7.27 -27.19 -3.79
N GLY A 347 8.13 -28.22 -3.90
CA GLY A 347 8.44 -28.89 -5.16
C GLY A 347 9.44 -28.16 -6.08
N ALA A 348 9.94 -26.98 -5.69
CA ALA A 348 10.93 -26.25 -6.48
C ALA A 348 12.38 -26.63 -6.20
N PHE A 349 12.66 -27.12 -4.98
CA PHE A 349 13.99 -27.47 -4.52
C PHE A 349 14.15 -28.99 -4.43
N PRO A 350 15.38 -29.51 -4.59
CA PRO A 350 15.65 -30.93 -4.35
C PRO A 350 15.18 -31.36 -2.95
N PRO A 351 14.61 -32.57 -2.79
CA PRO A 351 14.20 -33.08 -1.49
C PRO A 351 15.38 -33.07 -0.51
N ARG A 352 15.16 -32.56 0.71
CA ARG A 352 16.17 -32.67 1.77
C ARG A 352 16.32 -34.14 2.17
N ALA A 353 17.55 -34.58 2.40
CA ALA A 353 17.80 -35.94 2.88
C ALA A 353 17.10 -36.17 4.24
N GLY A 354 16.15 -37.12 4.28
CA GLY A 354 15.64 -37.70 5.54
C GLY A 354 14.35 -37.12 6.15
N GLY A 355 13.59 -36.28 5.46
CA GLY A 355 12.31 -35.76 5.98
C GLY A 355 11.09 -36.36 5.28
N PRO A 356 10.10 -36.93 5.99
CA PRO A 356 8.81 -37.24 5.37
C PRO A 356 8.13 -35.94 4.88
N PRO A 357 7.30 -35.99 3.81
CA PRO A 357 6.53 -34.85 3.38
C PRO A 357 5.63 -34.39 4.53
N THR A 358 5.95 -33.23 5.11
CA THR A 358 5.18 -32.71 6.23
C THR A 358 3.85 -32.21 5.68
N VAL A 359 2.75 -32.86 6.05
CA VAL A 359 1.41 -32.27 5.87
C VAL A 359 1.37 -31.01 6.75
N MET A 360 1.62 -29.86 6.13
CA MET A 360 1.59 -28.60 6.85
C MET A 360 0.15 -28.26 7.21
N LEU A 361 -0.08 -28.02 8.50
CA LEU A 361 -1.33 -27.42 8.98
C LEU A 361 -1.57 -26.08 8.25
N LYS A 362 -2.84 -25.71 8.07
CA LYS A 362 -3.24 -24.47 7.38
C LYS A 362 -2.49 -23.25 7.91
N GLU A 363 -2.41 -23.09 9.24
CA GLU A 363 -1.71 -21.99 9.89
C GLU A 363 -0.21 -21.95 9.58
N ALA A 364 0.44 -23.11 9.43
CA ALA A 364 1.83 -23.20 9.04
C ALA A 364 2.01 -22.77 7.58
N ARG A 365 1.13 -23.22 6.67
CA ARG A 365 1.13 -22.78 5.26
C ARG A 365 0.90 -21.26 5.15
N ASP A 366 0.03 -20.74 6.00
CA ASP A 366 -0.31 -19.33 6.06
C ASP A 366 0.84 -18.47 6.60
N ALA A 367 1.61 -18.95 7.58
CA ALA A 367 2.83 -18.28 8.04
C ALA A 367 3.92 -18.17 6.95
N LYS A 368 3.94 -19.11 5.99
CA LYS A 368 4.88 -19.14 4.86
C LYS A 368 4.53 -18.09 3.78
N LYS A 369 3.37 -17.42 3.88
CA LYS A 369 2.98 -16.32 2.99
C LYS A 369 3.41 -14.94 3.50
N VAL A 370 4.05 -14.84 4.68
CA VAL A 370 4.33 -13.53 5.32
C VAL A 370 5.67 -12.95 4.89
N PHE A 371 5.65 -11.72 4.38
CA PHE A 371 6.84 -10.97 3.95
C PHE A 371 6.78 -9.51 4.41
N LYS A 372 7.92 -8.83 4.43
CA LYS A 372 8.02 -7.37 4.56
C LYS A 372 8.49 -6.78 3.23
N ILE A 373 7.83 -5.73 2.73
CA ILE A 373 8.33 -4.99 1.56
C ILE A 373 9.48 -4.08 2.01
N LEU A 374 10.67 -4.26 1.45
CA LEU A 374 11.84 -3.42 1.71
C LEU A 374 11.77 -2.15 0.87
N ARG A 375 11.17 -1.09 1.42
CA ARG A 375 10.88 0.14 0.68
C ARG A 375 12.14 0.87 0.26
N GLU A 376 13.17 0.83 1.08
CA GLU A 376 14.47 1.46 0.85
C GLU A 376 15.25 0.85 -0.33
N LYS A 377 14.99 -0.43 -0.64
CA LYS A 377 15.59 -1.13 -1.79
C LYS A 377 14.69 -1.14 -3.03
N SER A 378 13.38 -1.06 -2.83
CA SER A 378 12.39 -1.15 -3.90
C SER A 378 12.35 0.08 -4.81
N ARG A 379 12.13 -0.15 -6.10
CA ARG A 379 12.01 0.88 -7.14
C ARG A 379 10.94 0.47 -8.17
N PRO A 380 10.43 1.38 -9.00
CA PRO A 380 9.47 1.01 -10.05
C PRO A 380 10.00 -0.13 -10.94
N GLY A 381 9.24 -1.21 -11.05
CA GLY A 381 9.62 -2.41 -11.81
C GLY A 381 10.53 -3.41 -11.08
N GLU A 382 10.97 -3.10 -9.86
CA GLU A 382 11.77 -3.99 -9.02
C GLU A 382 11.39 -3.86 -7.53
N ILE A 383 10.70 -4.85 -6.99
CA ILE A 383 10.18 -4.81 -5.61
C ILE A 383 10.97 -5.81 -4.77
N TRP A 384 11.45 -5.33 -3.63
CA TRP A 384 12.22 -6.15 -2.69
C TRP A 384 11.32 -6.59 -1.55
N ILE A 385 11.32 -7.88 -1.26
CA ILE A 385 10.60 -8.48 -0.15
C ILE A 385 11.53 -9.32 0.70
N ARG A 386 11.31 -9.33 2.01
CA ARG A 386 12.03 -10.17 2.97
C ARG A 386 11.09 -11.13 3.65
N ALA A 387 11.46 -12.41 3.72
CA ALA A 387 10.68 -13.39 4.47
C ALA A 387 10.63 -13.00 5.96
N VAL A 388 9.45 -13.10 6.56
CA VAL A 388 9.25 -12.88 7.99
C VAL A 388 9.16 -14.25 8.67
N GLY A 389 10.05 -14.49 9.62
CA GLY A 389 10.13 -15.76 10.36
C GLY A 389 9.28 -15.76 11.64
N PRO A 390 9.14 -16.93 12.30
CA PRO A 390 8.44 -17.05 13.58
C PRO A 390 9.03 -16.17 14.70
N LYS A 391 10.35 -15.92 14.68
CA LYS A 391 11.05 -15.08 15.67
C LYS A 391 10.63 -13.60 15.65
N GLU A 392 9.97 -13.16 14.57
CA GLU A 392 9.45 -11.79 14.43
C GLU A 392 7.97 -11.67 14.80
N ARG A 393 7.34 -12.76 15.25
CA ARG A 393 6.00 -12.69 15.84
C ARG A 393 6.09 -11.98 17.18
N LEU A 394 5.10 -11.15 17.47
CA LEU A 394 5.02 -10.43 18.74
C LEU A 394 4.35 -11.25 19.85
N PHE A 395 3.49 -12.20 19.47
CA PHE A 395 2.69 -13.02 20.39
C PHE A 395 2.57 -14.46 19.89
#